data_AF-A0A9R1H4Q1-F1
#
_entry.id   AF-A0A9R1H4Q1-F1
#
_cell.length_a   1.000
_cell.length_b   1.000
_cell.length_c   1.000
_cell.angle_alpha   90.00
_cell.angle_beta   90.00
_cell.angle_gamma   90.00
#
_symmetry.space_group_name_H-M   'P 1'
#
loop_
_entity.id
_entity.type
_entity.pdbx_description
1 polymer ?
#
loop_
_entity_poly.entity_id
_entity_poly.type
_entity_poly.pdbx_seq_one_letter_code
_entity_poly.pdbx_strand_id
1 'polypeptide(L)'
;MLHSWRNLDHVPRSAYQFWIMARNIMGVKDKKKWGKPNWLCHITEGISREEKRWGTKEVLVRHPADNVRSTFIFKNSSHRDGAIYKRSFALRKLCRVTDRDETQLEPMMLSEPTDCFPDRERCCVHYERPMMQIFSLKLASVSINTSSVELYGYIAVRDYVDSLLNYIVNRSRDDPIIAQQGSFIEMTGPKRGIAMNSPVLVEFDMRIKTGEKEEDDLTLIDGATDYCDLTIPSVSFTHRIHGNCGAVDITLARVYNAVEATIDVLVLKVQNGFNLSLSSFVFVGGSDQEIPLFRGTTAESCGLRRCVIAVKMDTWMQLKFKVGQNGSKNDHLERSCYFKANIHGCACQQIMLQHAALSVKVTWSTVPV
;
A
#
# COMPACT_ATOMS: atom_id res chain seq x y z
N MET A 1 52.08 -8.49 -52.04
CA MET A 1 52.07 -9.62 -52.99
C MET A 1 52.12 -10.92 -52.19
N LEU A 2 51.54 -12.02 -52.72
CA LEU A 2 51.78 -13.46 -52.47
C LEU A 2 52.30 -13.91 -51.06
N HIS A 3 51.60 -14.78 -50.30
CA HIS A 3 51.47 -16.26 -50.46
C HIS A 3 52.80 -17.03 -50.21
N SER A 4 52.89 -18.27 -49.71
CA SER A 4 51.96 -19.38 -49.32
C SER A 4 52.84 -20.52 -48.70
N TRP A 5 52.47 -21.48 -47.82
CA TRP A 5 51.24 -21.97 -47.13
C TRP A 5 51.66 -22.95 -45.97
N ARG A 6 50.70 -23.63 -45.28
CA ARG A 6 50.84 -24.82 -44.38
C ARG A 6 51.43 -24.53 -42.98
N ASN A 7 51.00 -25.11 -41.84
CA ASN A 7 50.02 -26.15 -41.43
C ASN A 7 49.77 -25.94 -39.88
N LEU A 8 48.86 -26.53 -39.08
CA LEU A 8 47.62 -27.37 -39.10
C LEU A 8 47.14 -27.40 -37.60
N ASP A 9 45.90 -27.64 -37.15
CA ASP A 9 44.55 -27.78 -37.74
C ASP A 9 43.48 -27.60 -36.61
N HIS A 10 42.22 -27.97 -36.88
CA HIS A 10 41.05 -28.14 -35.99
C HIS A 10 40.30 -26.89 -35.49
N VAL A 11 38.99 -26.92 -35.77
CA VAL A 11 37.95 -25.91 -35.47
C VAL A 11 36.62 -26.66 -35.26
N PRO A 12 35.69 -26.14 -34.42
CA PRO A 12 34.28 -26.18 -34.81
C PRO A 12 33.61 -24.78 -34.93
N ARG A 13 32.87 -24.59 -36.02
CA ARG A 13 31.75 -23.62 -36.13
C ARG A 13 30.48 -24.31 -35.56
N SER A 14 29.29 -23.75 -35.39
CA SER A 14 28.57 -22.53 -35.85
C SER A 14 27.52 -22.16 -34.76
N ALA A 15 26.96 -20.96 -34.59
CA ALA A 15 26.39 -19.95 -35.49
C ALA A 15 24.96 -20.27 -36.03
N TYR A 16 23.99 -19.42 -35.61
CA TYR A 16 22.68 -19.05 -36.21
C TYR A 16 21.36 -19.86 -36.01
N GLN A 17 20.40 -19.18 -35.35
CA GLN A 17 18.96 -18.94 -35.67
C GLN A 17 17.89 -20.06 -35.91
N PHE A 18 16.90 -20.08 -34.99
CA PHE A 18 15.44 -19.89 -35.18
C PHE A 18 14.56 -20.78 -36.12
N TRP A 19 13.42 -21.25 -35.55
CA TRP A 19 12.13 -21.82 -36.08
C TRP A 19 11.85 -23.26 -35.57
N ILE A 20 10.84 -23.51 -34.71
CA ILE A 20 9.35 -23.59 -34.89
C ILE A 20 8.85 -24.97 -35.39
N MET A 21 8.11 -25.68 -34.50
CA MET A 21 7.11 -26.78 -34.69
C MET A 21 7.46 -27.99 -35.60
N ALA A 22 7.07 -29.26 -35.33
CA ALA A 22 5.93 -29.77 -34.55
C ALA A 22 6.09 -31.25 -34.07
N ARG A 23 5.12 -31.72 -33.25
CA ARG A 23 4.37 -33.02 -33.27
C ARG A 23 4.96 -34.20 -34.09
N ASN A 24 4.87 -35.49 -33.66
CA ASN A 24 4.06 -36.14 -32.61
C ASN A 24 4.42 -37.64 -32.42
N ILE A 25 3.95 -38.26 -31.31
CA ILE A 25 3.54 -39.71 -31.18
C ILE A 25 4.69 -40.76 -31.27
N MET A 26 4.79 -41.84 -30.47
CA MET A 26 4.00 -42.40 -29.34
C MET A 26 4.97 -43.02 -28.29
N GLY A 27 4.59 -43.20 -27.01
CA GLY A 27 5.52 -43.82 -26.03
C GLY A 27 5.16 -43.87 -24.53
N VAL A 28 3.89 -44.10 -24.16
CA VAL A 28 3.41 -44.54 -22.81
C VAL A 28 3.97 -43.86 -21.54
N LYS A 29 3.09 -43.10 -20.84
CA LYS A 29 3.04 -42.82 -19.37
C LYS A 29 4.39 -42.81 -18.61
N ASP A 30 4.87 -41.65 -18.14
CA ASP A 30 4.37 -41.13 -16.85
C ASP A 30 4.67 -39.62 -16.61
N LYS A 31 3.82 -38.95 -15.81
CA LYS A 31 3.97 -37.50 -15.49
C LYS A 31 4.63 -37.25 -14.13
N LYS A 32 5.97 -37.22 -14.08
CA LYS A 32 6.68 -36.64 -12.92
C LYS A 32 6.47 -35.12 -12.86
N LYS A 33 5.68 -34.67 -11.88
CA LYS A 33 5.50 -33.25 -11.55
C LYS A 33 6.82 -32.67 -11.03
N TRP A 34 7.21 -31.49 -11.51
CA TRP A 34 8.10 -30.62 -10.74
C TRP A 34 7.32 -30.02 -9.57
N GLY A 35 7.96 -29.89 -8.41
CA GLY A 35 7.29 -29.60 -7.13
C GLY A 35 6.78 -28.16 -7.03
N LYS A 36 5.55 -28.00 -6.51
CA LYS A 36 5.10 -26.72 -5.95
C LYS A 36 5.70 -26.53 -4.55
N PRO A 37 5.91 -25.30 -4.06
CA PRO A 37 6.10 -25.06 -2.63
C PRO A 37 4.86 -25.53 -1.85
N ASN A 38 5.03 -26.48 -0.91
CA ASN A 38 3.91 -27.16 -0.25
C ASN A 38 2.99 -26.25 0.59
N TRP A 39 3.48 -25.08 1.00
CA TRP A 39 2.76 -24.15 1.88
C TRP A 39 1.45 -23.61 1.29
N LEU A 40 1.37 -23.45 -0.04
CA LEU A 40 0.21 -22.83 -0.70
C LEU A 40 -1.08 -23.67 -0.57
N CYS A 41 -0.94 -25.00 -0.46
CA CYS A 41 -2.09 -25.90 -0.30
C CYS A 41 -2.70 -25.79 1.10
N HIS A 42 -1.90 -25.62 2.15
CA HIS A 42 -2.40 -25.72 3.53
C HIS A 42 -3.30 -24.55 3.97
N ILE A 43 -3.20 -23.37 3.35
CA ILE A 43 -4.12 -22.26 3.60
C ILE A 43 -5.50 -22.59 3.00
N THR A 44 -5.55 -22.99 1.74
CA THR A 44 -6.81 -23.31 1.04
C THR A 44 -7.45 -24.63 1.52
N GLU A 45 -6.65 -25.65 1.85
CA GLU A 45 -7.13 -26.90 2.46
C GLU A 45 -7.54 -26.73 3.92
N GLY A 46 -6.93 -25.79 4.65
CA GLY A 46 -7.34 -25.45 6.01
C GLY A 46 -8.72 -24.80 6.03
N ILE A 47 -8.87 -23.68 5.31
CA ILE A 47 -10.11 -22.91 5.22
C ILE A 47 -11.26 -23.79 4.68
N SER A 48 -11.06 -24.47 3.56
CA SER A 48 -12.12 -25.30 2.96
C SER A 48 -12.47 -26.60 3.72
N ARG A 49 -11.67 -26.98 4.73
CA ARG A 49 -12.04 -28.03 5.70
C ARG A 49 -12.90 -27.50 6.84
N GLU A 50 -12.77 -26.22 7.20
CA GLU A 50 -13.60 -25.58 8.23
C GLU A 50 -14.94 -25.10 7.67
N GLU A 51 -14.96 -24.52 6.45
CA GLU A 51 -16.19 -24.16 5.72
C GLU A 51 -17.17 -25.33 5.61
N LYS A 52 -16.67 -26.54 5.29
CA LYS A 52 -17.48 -27.75 5.16
C LYS A 52 -18.00 -28.31 6.49
N ARG A 53 -17.57 -27.75 7.63
CA ARG A 53 -17.91 -28.24 8.97
C ARG A 53 -18.99 -27.41 9.67
N TRP A 54 -19.27 -26.19 9.20
CA TRP A 54 -20.33 -25.33 9.72
C TRP A 54 -21.21 -24.75 8.60
N GLY A 55 -22.21 -25.53 8.18
CA GLY A 55 -23.25 -25.10 7.24
C GLY A 55 -24.21 -24.09 7.86
N THR A 56 -23.73 -22.88 8.14
CA THR A 56 -24.48 -21.82 8.84
C THR A 56 -25.06 -20.84 7.83
N LYS A 57 -26.40 -20.75 7.77
CA LYS A 57 -27.10 -19.70 7.00
C LYS A 57 -27.02 -18.36 7.75
N GLU A 58 -25.90 -17.65 7.64
CA GLU A 58 -25.83 -16.26 8.11
C GLU A 58 -26.61 -15.36 7.13
N VAL A 59 -27.47 -14.48 7.66
CA VAL A 59 -28.41 -13.68 6.86
C VAL A 59 -27.68 -12.46 6.30
N LEU A 60 -27.57 -12.39 4.97
CA LEU A 60 -27.04 -11.22 4.27
C LEU A 60 -27.99 -10.02 4.45
N VAL A 61 -27.76 -9.21 5.48
CA VAL A 61 -28.48 -7.94 5.69
C VAL A 61 -28.10 -6.95 4.59
N ARG A 62 -28.96 -6.84 3.57
CA ARG A 62 -28.78 -5.91 2.46
C ARG A 62 -29.20 -4.50 2.88
N HIS A 63 -28.23 -3.66 3.23
CA HIS A 63 -28.41 -2.21 3.24
C HIS A 63 -28.42 -1.67 1.79
N PRO A 64 -29.09 -0.54 1.48
CA PRO A 64 -29.41 -0.20 0.09
C PRO A 64 -28.25 0.40 -0.72
N ALA A 65 -28.20 0.01 -2.01
CA ALA A 65 -27.83 0.84 -3.16
C ALA A 65 -26.41 1.45 -3.29
N ASP A 66 -25.41 0.97 -2.54
CA ASP A 66 -23.99 1.23 -2.86
C ASP A 66 -23.35 0.02 -3.56
N ASN A 67 -22.65 0.23 -4.68
CA ASN A 67 -21.96 -0.84 -5.43
C ASN A 67 -20.61 -1.28 -4.78
N VAL A 68 -20.37 -0.92 -3.52
CA VAL A 68 -19.11 -1.24 -2.81
C VAL A 68 -19.18 -2.66 -2.25
N ARG A 69 -18.19 -3.49 -2.57
CA ARG A 69 -18.12 -4.88 -2.11
C ARG A 69 -17.72 -4.97 -0.64
N SER A 70 -18.48 -5.69 0.18
CA SER A 70 -18.10 -6.00 1.56
C SER A 70 -16.83 -6.85 1.63
N THR A 71 -15.96 -6.49 2.57
CA THR A 71 -14.72 -7.22 2.93
C THR A 71 -15.05 -8.51 3.68
N PHE A 72 -14.28 -9.57 3.46
CA PHE A 72 -14.32 -10.75 4.33
C PHE A 72 -13.42 -10.53 5.55
N ILE A 73 -14.02 -10.40 6.74
CA ILE A 73 -13.29 -10.32 8.00
C ILE A 73 -13.16 -11.74 8.55
N PHE A 74 -11.96 -12.13 8.97
CA PHE A 74 -11.73 -13.47 9.49
C PHE A 74 -12.51 -13.72 10.79
N LYS A 75 -13.27 -14.81 10.84
CA LYS A 75 -13.92 -15.25 12.08
C LYS A 75 -12.87 -15.52 13.16
N ASN A 76 -13.12 -15.06 14.38
CA ASN A 76 -12.18 -15.13 15.52
C ASN A 76 -10.89 -14.28 15.33
N SER A 77 -10.95 -13.17 14.57
CA SER A 77 -9.83 -12.23 14.42
C SER A 77 -9.90 -10.97 15.31
N SER A 78 -10.89 -10.87 16.19
CA SER A 78 -11.01 -9.73 17.12
C SER A 78 -9.74 -9.57 17.97
N HIS A 79 -9.27 -8.34 18.08
CA HIS A 79 -8.24 -7.93 19.02
C HIS A 79 -8.82 -7.81 20.43
N ARG A 80 -10.07 -7.32 20.55
CA ARG A 80 -10.72 -6.99 21.83
C ARG A 80 -11.00 -8.21 22.71
N ASP A 81 -11.44 -9.34 22.14
CA ASP A 81 -11.59 -10.61 22.89
C ASP A 81 -10.29 -11.46 22.90
N GLY A 82 -9.23 -10.94 22.26
CA GLY A 82 -7.94 -11.59 22.07
C GLY A 82 -7.97 -12.83 21.17
N ALA A 83 -9.02 -13.09 20.38
CA ALA A 83 -9.13 -14.30 19.58
C ALA A 83 -8.04 -14.45 18.52
N ILE A 84 -7.62 -13.34 17.91
CA ILE A 84 -6.49 -13.31 16.96
C ILE A 84 -5.19 -13.89 17.54
N TYR A 85 -5.03 -13.81 18.86
CA TYR A 85 -3.87 -14.33 19.59
C TYR A 85 -4.03 -15.79 20.04
N LYS A 86 -5.21 -16.42 19.90
CA LYS A 86 -5.46 -17.80 20.39
C LYS A 86 -4.79 -18.83 19.46
N ARG A 87 -4.28 -19.94 20.02
CA ARG A 87 -3.41 -20.93 19.31
C ARG A 87 -4.03 -21.60 18.09
N SER A 88 -5.35 -21.59 17.95
CA SER A 88 -6.11 -22.16 16.83
C SER A 88 -6.11 -21.29 15.58
N PHE A 89 -5.85 -19.98 15.71
CA PHE A 89 -6.04 -19.04 14.61
C PHE A 89 -4.91 -19.12 13.57
N ALA A 90 -5.26 -19.34 12.30
CA ALA A 90 -4.29 -19.64 11.23
C ALA A 90 -3.24 -18.54 11.03
N LEU A 91 -3.66 -17.27 11.10
CA LEU A 91 -2.77 -16.12 10.92
C LEU A 91 -1.65 -16.05 11.99
N ARG A 92 -1.87 -16.57 13.20
CA ARG A 92 -0.83 -16.63 14.25
C ARG A 92 0.39 -17.46 13.85
N LYS A 93 0.23 -18.44 12.94
CA LYS A 93 1.34 -19.25 12.42
C LYS A 93 2.01 -18.67 11.18
N LEU A 94 1.36 -17.74 10.48
CA LEU A 94 1.77 -17.26 9.16
C LEU A 94 2.27 -15.81 9.18
N CYS A 95 1.58 -14.93 9.90
CA CYS A 95 1.78 -13.47 9.87
C CYS A 95 2.28 -12.91 11.21
N ARG A 96 2.79 -13.77 12.10
CA ARG A 96 3.31 -13.43 13.44
C ARG A 96 2.41 -12.55 14.33
N VAL A 97 1.09 -12.49 14.13
CA VAL A 97 0.18 -11.46 14.70
C VAL A 97 0.26 -11.16 16.22
N THR A 98 0.80 -12.07 17.02
CA THR A 98 1.11 -11.84 18.46
C THR A 98 2.28 -10.89 18.71
N ASP A 99 3.17 -10.75 17.73
CA ASP A 99 4.23 -9.75 17.67
C ASP A 99 3.59 -8.41 17.27
N ARG A 100 3.71 -7.38 18.12
CA ARG A 100 3.05 -6.09 17.96
C ARG A 100 4.03 -4.94 17.72
N ASP A 101 5.29 -5.24 17.44
CA ASP A 101 6.27 -4.22 17.11
C ASP A 101 5.95 -3.61 15.73
N GLU A 102 6.26 -2.32 15.58
CA GLU A 102 6.24 -1.64 14.27
C GLU A 102 7.38 -2.17 13.40
N THR A 103 7.22 -2.10 12.07
CA THR A 103 8.28 -2.43 11.12
C THR A 103 9.58 -1.69 11.43
N GLN A 104 10.63 -2.46 11.69
CA GLN A 104 11.97 -1.96 12.00
C GLN A 104 12.75 -1.54 10.74
N LEU A 105 12.13 -1.73 9.57
CA LEU A 105 12.63 -1.26 8.29
C LEU A 105 12.19 0.19 8.07
N GLU A 106 13.15 1.04 7.76
CA GLU A 106 12.91 2.42 7.34
C GLU A 106 12.41 2.49 5.88
N PRO A 107 11.82 3.61 5.44
CA PRO A 107 11.67 3.90 4.02
C PRO A 107 13.03 4.18 3.36
N MET A 108 13.07 4.19 2.02
CA MET A 108 14.25 4.54 1.21
C MET A 108 15.46 3.60 1.35
N MET A 109 15.31 2.41 1.93
CA MET A 109 16.43 1.48 2.25
C MET A 109 17.35 1.15 1.07
N LEU A 110 16.82 1.10 -0.16
CA LEU A 110 17.55 0.81 -1.40
C LEU A 110 17.54 2.02 -2.35
N SER A 111 17.58 3.24 -1.78
CA SER A 111 17.71 4.49 -2.56
C SER A 111 19.14 4.80 -2.97
N GLU A 112 20.11 4.48 -2.11
CA GLU A 112 21.54 4.75 -2.31
C GLU A 112 22.41 3.47 -2.25
N PRO A 113 22.07 2.38 -2.98
CA PRO A 113 22.81 1.12 -2.91
C PRO A 113 24.25 1.21 -3.43
N THR A 114 25.06 0.22 -3.05
CA THR A 114 26.50 0.12 -3.36
C THR A 114 26.84 -1.04 -4.31
N ASP A 115 25.88 -1.89 -4.63
CA ASP A 115 26.00 -3.16 -5.37
C ASP A 115 25.30 -3.14 -6.75
N CYS A 116 24.96 -1.94 -7.25
CA CYS A 116 24.45 -1.77 -8.61
C CYS A 116 25.44 -2.28 -9.67
N PHE A 117 24.92 -3.01 -10.65
CA PHE A 117 25.65 -3.44 -11.85
C PHE A 117 24.83 -3.11 -13.11
N PRO A 118 25.47 -2.68 -14.22
CA PRO A 118 26.88 -2.30 -14.35
C PRO A 118 27.21 -0.98 -13.65
N ASP A 119 26.20 -0.13 -13.43
CA ASP A 119 26.28 1.16 -12.77
C ASP A 119 24.90 1.51 -12.14
N ARG A 120 24.79 2.66 -11.46
CA ARG A 120 23.56 3.11 -10.79
C ARG A 120 22.46 3.61 -11.74
N GLU A 121 22.81 4.15 -12.92
CA GLU A 121 21.84 4.64 -13.90
C GLU A 121 21.18 3.50 -14.69
N ARG A 122 21.91 2.38 -14.84
CA ARG A 122 21.56 1.22 -15.67
C ARG A 122 21.39 -0.06 -14.85
N CYS A 123 21.12 0.09 -13.56
CA CYS A 123 21.09 -1.00 -12.59
C CYS A 123 20.16 -2.15 -13.04
N CYS A 124 20.72 -3.36 -13.17
CA CYS A 124 19.97 -4.58 -13.46
C CYS A 124 19.93 -5.57 -12.28
N VAL A 125 20.42 -5.15 -11.10
CA VAL A 125 20.42 -5.94 -9.85
C VAL A 125 19.14 -5.69 -9.08
N HIS A 126 18.77 -4.42 -8.94
CA HIS A 126 17.51 -3.98 -8.35
C HIS A 126 16.46 -3.83 -9.44
N TYR A 127 15.26 -4.30 -9.14
CA TYR A 127 14.11 -4.28 -10.03
C TYR A 127 12.84 -3.98 -9.23
N GLU A 128 11.87 -3.41 -9.91
CA GLU A 128 10.58 -3.01 -9.36
C GLU A 128 9.72 -4.24 -8.98
N ARG A 129 8.84 -4.09 -8.00
CA ARG A 129 8.11 -5.23 -7.41
C ARG A 129 6.61 -4.98 -7.34
N PRO A 130 5.78 -6.03 -7.26
CA PRO A 130 4.37 -5.88 -6.94
C PRO A 130 4.23 -5.27 -5.54
N MET A 131 3.61 -4.10 -5.45
CA MET A 131 3.33 -3.42 -4.18
C MET A 131 1.81 -3.20 -4.01
N MET A 132 1.37 -3.05 -2.77
CA MET A 132 0.00 -2.66 -2.44
C MET A 132 -0.04 -1.16 -2.19
N GLN A 133 -0.89 -0.42 -2.91
CA GLN A 133 -1.19 0.98 -2.61
C GLN A 133 -2.58 1.10 -1.99
N ILE A 134 -2.69 1.78 -0.85
CA ILE A 134 -3.96 2.22 -0.27
C ILE A 134 -4.10 3.71 -0.60
N PHE A 135 -5.14 4.08 -1.36
CA PHE A 135 -5.35 5.46 -1.83
C PHE A 135 -6.12 6.30 -0.80
N SER A 136 -7.09 5.69 -0.12
CA SER A 136 -7.91 6.37 0.88
C SER A 136 -8.59 5.40 1.84
N LEU A 137 -8.82 5.89 3.06
CA LEU A 137 -9.79 5.35 4.01
C LEU A 137 -10.94 6.35 4.15
N LYS A 138 -12.19 5.89 4.12
CA LYS A 138 -13.40 6.74 4.22
C LYS A 138 -14.38 6.17 5.24
N LEU A 139 -14.92 7.02 6.10
CA LEU A 139 -15.93 6.65 7.07
C LEU A 139 -17.28 6.46 6.35
N ALA A 140 -17.64 5.23 6.00
CA ALA A 140 -18.79 4.94 5.14
C ALA A 140 -20.12 5.08 5.90
N SER A 141 -20.17 4.57 7.12
CA SER A 141 -21.32 4.69 8.02
C SER A 141 -20.91 4.73 9.49
N VAL A 142 -21.78 5.28 10.33
CA VAL A 142 -21.68 5.31 11.79
C VAL A 142 -23.08 5.01 12.35
N SER A 143 -23.19 4.28 13.45
CA SER A 143 -24.48 3.96 14.08
C SER A 143 -25.03 5.04 15.03
N ILE A 144 -24.27 6.11 15.25
CA ILE A 144 -24.60 7.22 16.16
C ILE A 144 -25.09 8.41 15.34
N ASN A 145 -26.27 8.95 15.67
CA ASN A 145 -26.81 10.18 15.07
C ASN A 145 -26.07 11.42 15.59
N THR A 146 -24.86 11.67 15.09
CA THR A 146 -24.00 12.81 15.41
C THR A 146 -23.48 13.46 14.13
N SER A 147 -23.16 14.76 14.18
CA SER A 147 -22.61 15.52 13.04
C SER A 147 -21.14 15.16 12.75
N SER A 148 -20.40 14.71 13.77
CA SER A 148 -19.01 14.27 13.70
C SER A 148 -18.70 13.34 14.88
N VAL A 149 -17.74 12.45 14.70
CA VAL A 149 -17.22 11.52 15.71
C VAL A 149 -15.72 11.69 15.90
N GLU A 150 -15.23 11.51 17.12
CA GLU A 150 -13.81 11.37 17.45
C GLU A 150 -13.38 9.92 17.23
N LEU A 151 -12.49 9.68 16.25
CA LEU A 151 -11.97 8.35 15.92
C LEU A 151 -10.54 8.14 16.42
N TYR A 152 -10.29 7.00 17.06
CA TYR A 152 -8.94 6.59 17.49
C TYR A 152 -8.72 5.09 17.30
N GLY A 153 -7.49 4.62 17.58
CA GLY A 153 -7.06 3.25 17.34
C GLY A 153 -6.14 3.14 16.12
N TYR A 154 -6.12 1.98 15.47
CA TYR A 154 -5.22 1.75 14.33
C TYR A 154 -5.83 0.91 13.19
N ILE A 155 -5.26 1.12 12.00
CA ILE A 155 -5.34 0.24 10.84
C ILE A 155 -3.90 0.03 10.37
N ALA A 156 -3.44 -1.22 10.30
CA ALA A 156 -2.07 -1.56 9.97
C ALA A 156 -2.02 -2.72 8.97
N VAL A 157 -0.95 -2.80 8.20
CA VAL A 157 -0.69 -3.93 7.29
C VAL A 157 0.50 -4.76 7.75
N ARG A 158 0.52 -6.04 7.36
CA ARG A 158 1.70 -6.90 7.42
C ARG A 158 1.93 -7.55 6.07
N ASP A 159 3.16 -7.46 5.58
CA ASP A 159 3.62 -8.18 4.40
C ASP A 159 4.69 -9.22 4.76
N TYR A 160 5.24 -9.88 3.75
CA TYR A 160 6.19 -10.98 3.94
C TYR A 160 7.60 -10.53 4.34
N VAL A 161 7.93 -9.23 4.28
CA VAL A 161 9.31 -8.74 4.40
C VAL A 161 9.82 -8.85 5.84
N ASP A 162 9.01 -8.43 6.81
CA ASP A 162 9.27 -8.64 8.25
C ASP A 162 8.07 -9.19 9.03
N SER A 163 6.85 -9.15 8.47
CA SER A 163 5.60 -9.49 9.14
C SER A 163 5.34 -8.69 10.43
N LEU A 164 5.88 -7.48 10.53
CA LEU A 164 5.61 -6.53 11.61
C LEU A 164 4.52 -5.53 11.21
N LEU A 165 4.06 -4.70 12.15
CA LEU A 165 3.02 -3.71 11.89
C LEU A 165 3.56 -2.55 11.04
N ASN A 166 2.93 -2.29 9.90
CA ASN A 166 3.19 -1.09 9.10
C ASN A 166 1.90 -0.23 9.10
N TYR A 167 1.87 0.82 9.92
CA TYR A 167 0.64 1.55 10.26
C TYR A 167 0.14 2.47 9.15
N ILE A 168 -1.12 2.30 8.72
CA ILE A 168 -1.82 3.19 7.78
C ILE A 168 -2.54 4.31 8.54
N VAL A 169 -3.08 3.97 9.71
CA VAL A 169 -3.60 4.87 10.75
C VAL A 169 -3.08 4.36 12.09
N ASN A 170 -2.58 5.27 12.93
CA ASN A 170 -2.30 5.00 14.34
C ASN A 170 -2.53 6.30 15.14
N ARG A 171 -3.54 6.31 16.01
CA ARG A 171 -4.00 7.48 16.77
C ARG A 171 -4.37 7.09 18.20
N SER A 172 -3.87 7.85 19.18
CA SER A 172 -4.23 7.65 20.59
C SER A 172 -5.64 8.20 20.88
N ARG A 173 -6.19 7.83 22.04
CA ARG A 173 -7.48 8.34 22.52
C ARG A 173 -7.45 9.85 22.82
N ASP A 174 -6.26 10.37 23.09
CA ASP A 174 -5.97 11.75 23.45
C ASP A 174 -5.75 12.65 22.22
N ASP A 175 -5.39 12.07 21.07
CA ASP A 175 -5.26 12.71 19.75
C ASP A 175 -6.16 12.01 18.69
N PRO A 176 -7.50 12.11 18.81
CA PRO A 176 -8.43 11.46 17.90
C PRO A 176 -8.67 12.28 16.61
N ILE A 177 -8.91 11.57 15.50
CA ILE A 177 -9.34 12.17 14.23
C ILE A 177 -10.83 12.55 14.33
N ILE A 178 -11.15 13.85 14.24
CA ILE A 178 -12.53 14.31 14.09
C ILE A 178 -13.00 14.01 12.65
N ALA A 179 -13.94 13.08 12.49
CA ALA A 179 -14.45 12.64 11.20
C ALA A 179 -15.98 12.78 11.10
N GLN A 180 -16.48 13.01 9.88
CA GLN A 180 -17.91 13.01 9.56
C GLN A 180 -18.26 11.77 8.72
N GLN A 181 -19.50 11.29 8.76
CA GLN A 181 -19.92 10.24 7.84
C GLN A 181 -19.76 10.74 6.38
N GLY A 182 -19.17 9.90 5.53
CA GLY A 182 -18.81 10.23 4.15
C GLY A 182 -17.44 10.90 3.98
N SER A 183 -16.79 11.36 5.06
CA SER A 183 -15.45 11.98 5.01
C SER A 183 -14.32 10.95 4.95
N PHE A 184 -13.14 11.39 4.50
CA PHE A 184 -11.93 10.60 4.56
C PHE A 184 -11.35 10.57 5.99
N ILE A 185 -10.92 9.40 6.43
CA ILE A 185 -10.12 9.25 7.65
C ILE A 185 -8.69 9.61 7.29
N GLU A 186 -8.05 10.48 8.07
CA GLU A 186 -6.67 10.87 7.84
C GLU A 186 -5.73 9.67 7.95
N MET A 187 -5.05 9.33 6.85
CA MET A 187 -4.03 8.30 6.85
C MET A 187 -2.73 8.90 7.38
N THR A 188 -2.21 8.34 8.47
CA THR A 188 -0.81 8.59 8.86
C THR A 188 0.14 8.04 7.79
N GLY A 189 -0.30 7.03 7.04
CA GLY A 189 0.44 6.43 5.93
C GLY A 189 1.56 5.50 6.42
N PRO A 190 1.87 4.44 5.66
CA PRO A 190 2.81 3.42 6.07
C PRO A 190 4.22 4.00 6.24
N LYS A 191 4.97 3.44 7.20
CA LYS A 191 6.37 3.81 7.46
C LYS A 191 7.28 3.50 6.27
N ARG A 192 6.99 2.42 5.53
CA ARG A 192 7.69 1.96 4.33
C ARG A 192 6.73 1.37 3.29
N GLY A 193 7.20 1.17 2.06
CA GLY A 193 6.44 0.51 1.00
C GLY A 193 5.90 -0.88 1.40
N ILE A 194 4.70 -1.21 0.92
CA ILE A 194 3.98 -2.45 1.24
C ILE A 194 4.22 -3.49 0.14
N ALA A 195 4.92 -4.57 0.46
CA ALA A 195 5.30 -5.60 -0.50
C ALA A 195 4.13 -6.54 -0.83
N MET A 196 3.96 -6.91 -2.10
CA MET A 196 2.82 -7.73 -2.55
C MET A 196 3.21 -8.88 -3.50
N ASN A 197 4.34 -9.54 -3.22
CA ASN A 197 4.72 -10.84 -3.79
C ASN A 197 4.07 -12.02 -3.06
N SER A 198 3.20 -11.75 -2.08
CA SER A 198 2.42 -12.70 -1.28
C SER A 198 1.19 -11.97 -0.70
N PRO A 199 0.20 -12.68 -0.13
CA PRO A 199 -0.95 -12.04 0.52
C PRO A 199 -0.53 -11.08 1.62
N VAL A 200 -1.11 -9.87 1.61
CA VAL A 200 -0.92 -8.85 2.65
C VAL A 200 -2.03 -8.99 3.68
N LEU A 201 -1.70 -9.03 4.97
CA LEU A 201 -2.68 -8.96 6.04
C LEU A 201 -2.99 -7.50 6.37
N VAL A 202 -4.25 -7.17 6.63
CA VAL A 202 -4.67 -5.88 7.17
C VAL A 202 -5.40 -6.12 8.50
N GLU A 203 -4.81 -5.62 9.59
CA GLU A 203 -5.34 -5.67 10.95
C GLU A 203 -5.92 -4.31 11.36
N PHE A 204 -6.98 -4.29 12.16
CA PHE A 204 -7.64 -3.06 12.59
C PHE A 204 -8.34 -3.21 13.95
N ASP A 205 -8.21 -2.18 14.79
CA ASP A 205 -9.04 -1.90 15.97
C ASP A 205 -9.23 -0.38 16.00
N MET A 206 -10.31 0.08 15.34
CA MET A 206 -10.71 1.48 15.26
C MET A 206 -11.98 1.69 16.07
N ARG A 207 -12.05 2.85 16.72
CA ARG A 207 -13.00 3.13 17.80
C ARG A 207 -13.57 4.52 17.68
N ILE A 208 -14.79 4.71 18.17
CA ILE A 208 -15.43 6.00 18.35
C ILE A 208 -15.38 6.31 19.84
N LYS A 209 -14.77 7.44 20.19
CA LYS A 209 -14.74 7.97 21.55
C LYS A 209 -16.12 8.53 21.91
N THR A 210 -16.68 8.07 23.02
CA THR A 210 -18.06 8.41 23.46
C THR A 210 -18.20 8.77 24.94
N GLY A 211 -17.28 8.32 25.80
CA GLY A 211 -17.28 8.66 27.23
C GLY A 211 -15.97 9.29 27.70
N GLU A 212 -15.83 9.45 29.02
CA GLU A 212 -14.56 9.86 29.61
C GLU A 212 -13.51 8.73 29.54
N LYS A 213 -13.95 7.46 29.51
CA LYS A 213 -13.07 6.28 29.57
C LYS A 213 -13.13 5.40 28.32
N GLU A 214 -12.08 4.61 28.12
CA GLU A 214 -11.99 3.59 27.05
C GLU A 214 -13.06 2.48 27.15
N GLU A 215 -13.58 2.20 28.36
CA GLU A 215 -14.64 1.19 28.57
C GLU A 215 -16.03 1.63 28.07
N ASP A 216 -16.23 2.94 27.87
CA ASP A 216 -17.47 3.53 27.34
C ASP A 216 -17.45 3.71 25.81
N ASP A 217 -16.33 3.37 25.15
CA ASP A 217 -16.09 3.69 23.73
C ASP A 217 -16.52 2.59 22.76
N LEU A 218 -17.17 2.99 21.66
CA LEU A 218 -17.74 2.08 20.68
C LEU A 218 -16.71 1.58 19.66
N THR A 219 -16.72 0.28 19.36
CA THR A 219 -15.89 -0.30 18.27
C THR A 219 -16.49 0.03 16.91
N LEU A 220 -15.76 0.82 16.11
CA LEU A 220 -16.11 1.11 14.71
C LEU A 220 -15.87 -0.12 13.84
N ILE A 221 -14.64 -0.64 13.84
CA ILE A 221 -14.22 -1.89 13.20
C ILE A 221 -13.15 -2.58 14.08
N ASP A 222 -13.22 -3.90 14.21
CA ASP A 222 -12.24 -4.74 14.90
C ASP A 222 -12.07 -6.06 14.16
N GLY A 223 -10.83 -6.49 13.92
CA GLY A 223 -10.50 -7.75 13.29
C GLY A 223 -9.35 -7.68 12.29
N ALA A 224 -9.29 -8.67 11.42
CA ALA A 224 -8.34 -8.71 10.31
C ALA A 224 -8.95 -9.27 9.02
N THR A 225 -8.35 -8.92 7.89
CA THR A 225 -8.67 -9.42 6.53
C THR A 225 -7.39 -9.62 5.73
N ASP A 226 -7.38 -10.52 4.74
CA ASP A 226 -6.25 -10.68 3.83
C ASP A 226 -6.54 -10.18 2.41
N TYR A 227 -5.45 -9.79 1.76
CA TYR A 227 -5.44 -9.23 0.43
C TYR A 227 -4.48 -10.07 -0.41
N CYS A 228 -5.03 -11.14 -0.99
CA CYS A 228 -4.30 -12.12 -1.77
C CYS A 228 -3.82 -11.55 -3.12
N ASP A 229 -2.55 -11.76 -3.42
CA ASP A 229 -1.89 -11.20 -4.59
C ASP A 229 -2.45 -11.77 -5.90
N LEU A 230 -2.90 -13.03 -5.90
CA LEU A 230 -3.49 -13.71 -7.04
C LEU A 230 -4.91 -13.24 -7.40
N THR A 231 -5.59 -12.51 -6.51
CA THR A 231 -7.01 -12.12 -6.70
C THR A 231 -7.25 -10.62 -6.71
N ILE A 232 -6.32 -9.80 -6.22
CA ILE A 232 -6.43 -8.35 -6.32
C ILE A 232 -6.21 -7.88 -7.77
N PRO A 233 -7.08 -6.99 -8.29
CA PRO A 233 -6.84 -6.35 -9.57
C PRO A 233 -5.79 -5.23 -9.47
N SER A 234 -5.14 -4.95 -10.60
CA SER A 234 -4.29 -3.77 -10.80
C SER A 234 -5.05 -2.55 -11.34
N VAL A 235 -6.34 -2.45 -10.99
CA VAL A 235 -7.13 -1.22 -11.02
C VAL A 235 -7.48 -0.84 -9.57
N SER A 236 -7.72 0.43 -9.30
CA SER A 236 -8.27 0.89 -8.03
C SER A 236 -9.66 0.29 -7.79
N PHE A 237 -9.89 -0.25 -6.60
CA PHE A 237 -11.20 -0.74 -6.18
C PHE A 237 -11.45 -0.41 -4.69
N THR A 238 -12.73 -0.32 -4.31
CA THR A 238 -13.14 -0.04 -2.94
C THR A 238 -13.78 -1.28 -2.31
N HIS A 239 -13.36 -1.57 -1.08
CA HIS A 239 -13.88 -2.64 -0.23
C HIS A 239 -14.42 -2.03 1.07
N ARG A 240 -15.58 -2.51 1.55
CA ARG A 240 -16.24 -2.01 2.76
C ARG A 240 -15.97 -2.93 3.95
N ILE A 241 -15.22 -2.46 4.92
CA ILE A 241 -15.00 -3.14 6.21
C ILE A 241 -16.16 -2.76 7.12
N HIS A 242 -17.03 -3.73 7.43
CA HIS A 242 -18.16 -3.52 8.35
C HIS A 242 -17.71 -3.85 9.78
N GLY A 243 -18.25 -3.12 10.76
CA GLY A 243 -18.08 -3.43 12.18
C GLY A 243 -19.31 -3.06 12.99
N ASN A 244 -19.19 -3.12 14.32
CA ASN A 244 -20.35 -3.10 15.21
C ASN A 244 -21.09 -1.76 15.22
N CYS A 245 -20.36 -0.64 15.10
CA CYS A 245 -20.91 0.71 15.21
C CYS A 245 -20.67 1.57 13.94
N GLY A 246 -20.37 0.94 12.80
CA GLY A 246 -20.21 1.63 11.52
C GLY A 246 -19.49 0.79 10.46
N ALA A 247 -18.95 1.46 9.44
CA ALA A 247 -18.15 0.84 8.41
C ALA A 247 -17.08 1.80 7.84
N VAL A 248 -15.96 1.24 7.41
CA VAL A 248 -14.86 1.97 6.74
C VAL A 248 -14.69 1.42 5.32
N ASP A 249 -14.75 2.31 4.33
CA ASP A 249 -14.37 2.01 2.95
C ASP A 249 -12.85 2.15 2.82
N ILE A 250 -12.17 1.09 2.37
CA ILE A 250 -10.76 1.10 1.97
C ILE A 250 -10.66 1.02 0.45
N THR A 251 -9.98 1.99 -0.17
CA THR A 251 -9.73 2.01 -1.61
C THR A 251 -8.26 1.71 -1.88
N LEU A 252 -7.97 0.68 -2.68
CA LEU A 252 -6.60 0.15 -2.87
C LEU A 252 -6.40 -0.51 -4.24
N ALA A 253 -5.15 -0.86 -4.57
CA ALA A 253 -4.79 -1.65 -5.76
C ALA A 253 -3.45 -2.41 -5.58
N ARG A 254 -3.22 -3.45 -6.40
CA ARG A 254 -1.89 -4.02 -6.63
C ARG A 254 -1.20 -3.26 -7.76
N VAL A 255 -0.05 -2.65 -7.50
CA VAL A 255 0.78 -2.00 -8.53
C VAL A 255 1.90 -2.99 -8.90
N TYR A 256 1.79 -3.69 -10.04
CA TYR A 256 2.64 -4.85 -10.39
C TYR A 256 4.14 -4.54 -10.50
N ASN A 257 4.47 -3.41 -11.12
CA ASN A 257 5.84 -3.02 -11.44
C ASN A 257 6.15 -1.73 -10.68
N ALA A 258 6.26 -1.80 -9.35
CA ALA A 258 6.30 -0.62 -8.49
C ALA A 258 7.63 -0.39 -7.78
N VAL A 259 7.90 0.89 -7.54
CA VAL A 259 8.95 1.42 -6.69
C VAL A 259 8.32 2.23 -5.57
N GLU A 260 9.00 2.27 -4.43
CA GLU A 260 8.66 3.17 -3.33
C GLU A 260 9.05 4.60 -3.69
N ALA A 261 8.09 5.52 -3.65
CA ALA A 261 8.32 6.95 -3.61
C ALA A 261 8.14 7.44 -2.17
N THR A 262 9.24 7.92 -1.59
CA THR A 262 9.22 8.64 -0.32
C THR A 262 9.27 10.14 -0.58
N ILE A 263 8.28 10.86 -0.05
CA ILE A 263 8.03 12.28 -0.30
C ILE A 263 8.32 13.06 0.98
N ASP A 264 9.34 13.92 0.94
CA ASP A 264 9.64 14.91 1.97
C ASP A 264 9.28 16.32 1.46
N VAL A 265 8.51 17.10 2.22
CA VAL A 265 8.16 18.49 1.87
C VAL A 265 8.54 19.43 3.01
N LEU A 266 9.33 20.45 2.69
CA LEU A 266 9.74 21.50 3.62
C LEU A 266 9.12 22.84 3.20
N VAL A 267 8.38 23.47 4.12
CA VAL A 267 7.97 24.87 3.99
C VAL A 267 9.16 25.74 4.41
N LEU A 268 9.88 26.33 3.44
CA LEU A 268 11.13 27.05 3.68
C LEU A 268 10.92 28.47 4.21
N LYS A 269 9.87 29.14 3.74
CA LYS A 269 9.52 30.52 4.08
C LYS A 269 8.00 30.67 4.05
N VAL A 270 7.46 31.45 4.96
CA VAL A 270 6.05 31.84 5.03
C VAL A 270 5.98 33.34 5.28
N GLN A 271 5.14 34.06 4.53
CA GLN A 271 4.86 35.50 4.75
C GLN A 271 3.66 35.74 5.65
N ASN A 272 2.62 34.94 5.49
CA ASN A 272 1.35 34.97 6.23
C ASN A 272 0.81 33.54 6.31
N GLY A 273 0.06 33.22 7.37
CA GLY A 273 -0.56 31.90 7.52
C GLY A 273 -1.52 31.56 6.38
N PHE A 274 -1.37 30.36 5.82
CA PHE A 274 -2.16 29.87 4.69
C PHE A 274 -2.62 28.43 4.91
N ASN A 275 -3.71 28.04 4.26
CA ASN A 275 -4.14 26.66 4.20
C ASN A 275 -3.48 25.97 3.01
N LEU A 276 -2.95 24.77 3.25
CA LEU A 276 -2.27 23.94 2.28
C LEU A 276 -2.95 22.56 2.22
N SER A 277 -3.28 22.12 1.01
CA SER A 277 -3.55 20.71 0.74
C SER A 277 -2.57 20.16 -0.29
N LEU A 278 -2.01 19.00 0.00
CA LEU A 278 -1.15 18.23 -0.90
C LEU A 278 -1.81 16.88 -1.18
N SER A 279 -1.95 16.56 -2.46
CA SER A 279 -2.30 15.23 -2.94
C SER A 279 -1.25 14.74 -3.94
N SER A 280 -0.99 13.44 -3.94
CA SER A 280 -0.29 12.76 -5.04
C SER A 280 -1.30 12.19 -6.03
N PHE A 281 -0.94 12.14 -7.31
CA PHE A 281 -1.68 11.46 -8.36
C PHE A 281 -0.74 10.47 -9.05
N VAL A 282 -1.14 9.20 -9.10
CA VAL A 282 -0.34 8.10 -9.67
C VAL A 282 -1.15 7.26 -10.64
N PHE A 283 -0.56 6.92 -11.77
CA PHE A 283 -1.23 6.13 -12.82
C PHE A 283 -1.35 4.65 -12.44
N VAL A 284 -2.57 4.19 -12.19
CA VAL A 284 -2.89 2.79 -11.84
C VAL A 284 -4.13 2.34 -12.61
N GLY A 285 -4.08 1.17 -13.23
CA GLY A 285 -5.25 0.56 -13.88
C GLY A 285 -5.78 1.24 -15.14
N GLY A 286 -5.06 2.21 -15.70
CA GLY A 286 -5.52 2.99 -16.86
C GLY A 286 -5.98 4.42 -16.54
N SER A 287 -5.90 4.84 -15.27
CA SER A 287 -6.28 6.19 -14.83
C SER A 287 -5.39 6.69 -13.70
N ASP A 288 -5.35 8.01 -13.50
CA ASP A 288 -4.65 8.61 -12.37
C ASP A 288 -5.52 8.54 -11.09
N GLN A 289 -4.90 8.08 -10.00
CA GLN A 289 -5.56 7.89 -8.71
C GLN A 289 -5.02 8.89 -7.69
N GLU A 290 -5.93 9.62 -7.03
CA GLU A 290 -5.58 10.60 -6.00
C GLU A 290 -5.26 9.91 -4.66
N ILE A 291 -4.16 10.33 -4.03
CA ILE A 291 -3.76 9.97 -2.67
C ILE A 291 -3.62 11.28 -1.89
N PRO A 292 -4.58 11.63 -1.01
CA PRO A 292 -4.44 12.78 -0.12
C PRO A 292 -3.26 12.56 0.84
N LEU A 293 -2.30 13.48 0.88
CA LEU A 293 -1.08 13.37 1.70
C LEU A 293 -1.06 14.33 2.89
N PHE A 294 -1.58 15.55 2.71
CA PHE A 294 -1.64 16.55 3.77
C PHE A 294 -2.81 17.51 3.55
N ARG A 295 -3.45 17.93 4.65
CA ARG A 295 -4.37 19.07 4.69
C ARG A 295 -4.21 19.76 6.04
N GLY A 296 -3.88 21.04 6.04
CA GLY A 296 -3.72 21.81 7.27
C GLY A 296 -3.38 23.27 7.03
N THR A 297 -3.22 24.01 8.12
CA THR A 297 -2.79 25.42 8.09
C THR A 297 -1.30 25.49 8.41
N THR A 298 -0.54 26.26 7.64
CA THR A 298 0.90 26.49 7.82
C THR A 298 1.15 27.97 8.04
N ALA A 299 1.58 28.34 9.25
CA ALA A 299 1.91 29.71 9.66
C ALA A 299 3.41 30.00 9.65
N GLU A 300 4.24 28.97 9.77
CA GLU A 300 5.70 29.06 9.94
C GLU A 300 6.43 28.08 9.02
N SER A 301 7.75 28.18 8.94
CA SER A 301 8.60 27.23 8.22
C SER A 301 8.68 25.89 8.97
N CYS A 302 8.08 24.84 8.41
CA CYS A 302 8.03 23.50 8.99
C CYS A 302 8.32 22.41 7.97
N GLY A 303 8.73 21.23 8.44
CA GLY A 303 8.64 20.00 7.64
C GLY A 303 7.23 19.42 7.73
N LEU A 304 6.63 19.07 6.60
CA LEU A 304 5.43 18.23 6.59
C LEU A 304 5.82 16.79 6.91
N ARG A 305 4.85 15.99 7.38
CA ARG A 305 5.05 14.55 7.58
C ARG A 305 5.49 13.89 6.26
N ARG A 306 6.52 13.05 6.34
CA ARG A 306 6.96 12.18 5.24
C ARG A 306 5.84 11.24 4.83
N CYS A 307 5.58 11.12 3.53
CA CYS A 307 4.62 10.16 2.97
C CYS A 307 5.35 9.12 2.12
N VAL A 308 4.87 7.88 2.15
CA VAL A 308 5.41 6.76 1.38
C VAL A 308 4.30 6.16 0.52
N ILE A 309 4.53 6.05 -0.80
CA ILE A 309 3.58 5.47 -1.75
C ILE A 309 4.28 4.55 -2.76
N ALA A 310 3.53 3.62 -3.35
CA ALA A 310 3.96 2.81 -4.48
C ALA A 310 3.63 3.53 -5.80
N VAL A 311 4.63 3.75 -6.64
CA VAL A 311 4.48 4.32 -7.99
C VAL A 311 4.92 3.29 -9.02
N LYS A 312 4.17 3.15 -10.12
CA LYS A 312 4.53 2.24 -11.20
C LYS A 312 5.77 2.76 -11.96
N MET A 313 6.72 1.89 -12.27
CA MET A 313 7.82 2.20 -13.18
C MET A 313 7.33 2.64 -14.57
N ASP A 314 8.15 3.48 -15.20
CA ASP A 314 7.89 4.20 -16.45
C ASP A 314 6.65 5.11 -16.48
N THR A 315 6.03 5.38 -15.33
CA THR A 315 5.03 6.45 -15.18
C THR A 315 5.61 7.66 -14.46
N TRP A 316 4.79 8.70 -14.33
CA TRP A 316 5.08 9.90 -13.56
C TRP A 316 4.14 9.96 -12.36
N MET A 317 4.68 10.40 -11.22
CA MET A 317 3.90 10.87 -10.08
C MET A 317 3.71 12.39 -10.22
N GLN A 318 2.46 12.85 -10.20
CA GLN A 318 2.16 14.28 -10.06
C GLN A 318 1.90 14.59 -8.59
N LEU A 319 2.60 15.59 -8.04
CA LEU A 319 2.24 16.17 -6.75
C LEU A 319 1.46 17.46 -7.01
N LYS A 320 0.29 17.62 -6.36
CA LYS A 320 -0.61 18.75 -6.52
C LYS A 320 -0.79 19.47 -5.19
N PHE A 321 -0.40 20.74 -5.20
CA PHE A 321 -0.48 21.66 -4.07
C PHE A 321 -1.62 22.65 -4.36
N LYS A 322 -2.53 22.82 -3.40
CA LYS A 322 -3.53 23.90 -3.42
C LYS A 322 -3.30 24.79 -2.21
N VAL A 323 -3.28 26.10 -2.44
CA VAL A 323 -3.12 27.13 -1.41
C VAL A 323 -4.43 27.90 -1.26
N GLY A 324 -4.82 28.19 -0.02
CA GLY A 324 -5.92 29.11 0.28
C GLY A 324 -5.50 30.15 1.31
N GLN A 325 -5.70 31.43 1.02
CA GLN A 325 -5.63 32.48 2.03
C GLN A 325 -6.82 32.39 2.99
N ASN A 326 -6.60 32.69 4.28
CA ASN A 326 -7.69 32.87 5.23
C ASN A 326 -8.57 34.06 4.80
N GLY A 327 -9.86 33.82 4.56
CA GLY A 327 -10.85 34.85 4.22
C GLY A 327 -11.22 34.96 2.73
N SER A 328 -10.39 34.48 1.80
CA SER A 328 -10.75 34.43 0.37
C SER A 328 -11.47 33.14 0.02
N LYS A 329 -12.67 33.23 -0.58
CA LYS A 329 -13.45 32.06 -1.03
C LYS A 329 -13.12 31.58 -2.45
N ASN A 330 -12.45 32.42 -3.26
CA ASN A 330 -12.39 32.24 -4.72
C ASN A 330 -10.97 32.15 -5.31
N ASP A 331 -9.91 32.41 -4.55
CA ASP A 331 -8.54 32.43 -5.07
C ASP A 331 -7.69 31.28 -4.51
N HIS A 332 -7.89 30.10 -5.09
CA HIS A 332 -7.11 28.90 -4.79
C HIS A 332 -5.96 28.73 -5.79
N LEU A 333 -4.77 29.17 -5.41
CA LEU A 333 -3.57 28.99 -6.23
C LEU A 333 -3.19 27.50 -6.26
N GLU A 334 -3.46 26.83 -7.39
CA GLU A 334 -2.97 25.48 -7.66
C GLU A 334 -1.56 25.50 -8.28
N ARG A 335 -0.73 24.54 -7.87
CA ARG A 335 0.59 24.24 -8.43
C ARG A 335 0.80 22.74 -8.50
N SER A 336 1.51 22.29 -9.52
CA SER A 336 1.95 20.90 -9.62
C SER A 336 3.40 20.78 -10.06
N CYS A 337 4.03 19.70 -9.59
CA CYS A 337 5.31 19.21 -10.06
C CYS A 337 5.18 17.71 -10.40
N TYR A 338 6.11 17.22 -11.20
CA TYR A 338 6.05 15.88 -11.80
C TYR A 338 7.39 15.19 -11.61
N PHE A 339 7.37 13.98 -11.06
CA PHE A 339 8.55 13.17 -10.82
C PHE A 339 8.41 11.84 -11.56
N LYS A 340 9.32 11.53 -12.49
CA LYS A 340 9.34 10.22 -13.17
C LYS A 340 9.76 9.15 -12.14
N ALA A 341 9.05 8.03 -12.13
CA ALA A 341 9.45 6.85 -11.34
C ALA A 341 10.85 6.37 -11.74
N ASN A 342 11.65 6.00 -10.74
CA ASN A 342 13.00 5.48 -10.90
C ASN A 342 13.27 4.35 -9.88
N ILE A 343 14.30 3.54 -10.12
CA ILE A 343 14.69 2.44 -9.23
C ILE A 343 15.41 2.97 -7.97
N HIS A 344 16.19 4.05 -8.10
CA HIS A 344 17.11 4.60 -7.08
C HIS A 344 17.18 6.13 -7.08
N GLY A 345 17.89 6.68 -6.08
CA GLY A 345 18.27 8.08 -5.98
C GLY A 345 17.14 9.00 -5.55
N CYS A 346 17.33 10.31 -5.74
CA CYS A 346 16.30 11.30 -5.45
C CYS A 346 16.28 12.46 -6.45
N ALA A 347 15.15 13.15 -6.50
CA ALA A 347 14.96 14.41 -7.23
C ALA A 347 14.38 15.45 -6.28
N CYS A 348 14.79 16.71 -6.44
CA CYS A 348 14.32 17.84 -5.63
C CYS A 348 13.83 18.97 -6.52
N GLN A 349 12.68 19.55 -6.19
CA GLN A 349 12.13 20.71 -6.87
C GLN A 349 11.63 21.74 -5.85
N GLN A 350 11.96 23.01 -6.08
CA GLN A 350 11.37 24.12 -5.33
C GLN A 350 10.09 24.61 -6.01
N ILE A 351 9.07 24.92 -5.20
CA ILE A 351 7.79 25.47 -5.67
C ILE A 351 7.60 26.84 -5.03
N MET A 352 7.56 27.86 -5.87
CA MET A 352 7.23 29.22 -5.46
C MET A 352 5.71 29.40 -5.43
N LEU A 353 5.19 29.64 -4.23
CA LEU A 353 3.82 30.05 -3.97
C LEU A 353 3.82 31.56 -3.69
N GLN A 354 2.67 32.23 -3.82
CA GLN A 354 2.58 33.69 -3.65
C GLN A 354 3.04 34.18 -2.26
N HIS A 355 2.85 33.36 -1.22
CA HIS A 355 3.15 33.70 0.18
C HIS A 355 4.16 32.75 0.85
N ALA A 356 4.71 31.78 0.10
CA ALA A 356 5.57 30.74 0.65
C ALA A 356 6.50 30.12 -0.40
N ALA A 357 7.60 29.51 0.05
CA ALA A 357 8.47 28.69 -0.77
C ALA A 357 8.48 27.25 -0.22
N LEU A 358 8.19 26.26 -1.05
CA LEU A 358 8.29 24.84 -0.68
C LEU A 358 9.52 24.21 -1.32
N SER A 359 10.19 23.32 -0.62
CA SER A 359 11.15 22.36 -1.18
C SER A 359 10.52 20.98 -1.14
N VAL A 360 10.44 20.30 -2.29
CA VAL A 360 9.84 18.98 -2.44
C VAL A 360 10.92 18.02 -2.88
N LYS A 361 11.28 17.05 -2.04
CA LYS A 361 12.19 15.96 -2.36
C LYS A 361 11.37 14.68 -2.54
N VAL A 362 11.62 13.97 -3.64
CA VAL A 362 11.14 12.60 -3.85
C VAL A 362 12.35 11.69 -3.91
N THR A 363 12.39 10.70 -3.03
CA THR A 363 13.43 9.66 -2.98
C THR A 363 12.84 8.34 -3.42
N TRP A 364 13.54 7.63 -4.28
CA TRP A 364 13.09 6.38 -4.90
C TRP A 364 13.83 5.19 -4.30
N SER A 365 13.12 4.07 -4.10
CA SER A 365 13.71 2.81 -3.61
C SER A 365 12.94 1.62 -4.16
N THR A 366 13.63 0.50 -4.37
CA THR A 366 12.97 -0.81 -4.45
C THR A 366 12.65 -1.33 -3.04
N VAL A 367 11.74 -2.30 -2.96
CA VAL A 367 11.42 -2.98 -1.68
C VAL A 367 12.40 -4.14 -1.47
N PRO A 368 12.95 -4.35 -0.25
CA PRO A 368 13.84 -5.47 0.08
C PRO A 368 13.29 -6.86 -0.27
N VAL A 369 14.19 -7.85 -0.32
CA VAL A 369 13.89 -9.30 -0.45
C VAL A 369 13.53 -9.85 0.92
#